data_AF-A0A1V6M3M6-F1
#
_entry.id   AF-A0A1V6M3M6-F1
#
_cell.length_a   1.000
_cell.length_b   1.000
_cell.length_c   1.000
_cell.angle_alpha   90.00
_cell.angle_beta   90.00
_cell.angle_gamma   90.00
#
_symmetry.space_group_name_H-M   'P 1'
#
loop_
_entity.id
_entity.type
_entity.pdbx_description
1 polymer ?
#
loop_
_entity_poly.entity_id
_entity_poly.type
_entity_poly.pdbx_seq_one_letter_code
_entity_poly.pdbx_strand_id
1 'polypeptide(L)'
;GNVSILVDVEKAFENVKLKQVVFVYSKYIYTDNYVARKFLDSEFIRTTKIPNGLVLKYNAWICDVSQEELDIAKNLNVECVYMRAISETKRGVGLQKYLSPEGDYPVIGGKNIFRYGSKGVKGYLSKEILKSERSKLAFTQQPKIISQDPVAHIQNPTPRIMITSFFDSTGKIIGLDTVQNTIVTNKEFDYK
;
A
#
# COMPACT_ATOMS: atom_id res chain seq x y z
N GLY A 1 -11.83 -8.51 22.94
CA GLY A 1 -10.64 -7.65 22.79
C GLY A 1 -10.63 -6.60 23.88
N ASN A 2 -9.46 -6.04 24.17
CA ASN A 2 -9.27 -5.06 25.25
C ASN A 2 -9.40 -3.60 24.81
N VAL A 3 -9.62 -3.35 23.52
CA VAL A 3 -9.92 -2.02 23.00
C VAL A 3 -11.43 -1.84 22.95
N SER A 4 -11.90 -0.74 23.50
CA SER A 4 -13.33 -0.39 23.53
C SER A 4 -13.70 0.64 22.46
N ILE A 5 -12.78 1.54 22.11
CA ILE A 5 -13.02 2.64 21.17
C ILE A 5 -11.80 2.78 20.24
N LEU A 6 -12.07 3.05 18.97
CA LEU A 6 -11.13 3.44 17.94
C LEU A 6 -11.68 4.67 17.21
N VAL A 7 -10.89 5.73 17.04
CA VAL A 7 -11.29 6.98 16.39
C VAL A 7 -10.28 7.33 15.32
N ASP A 8 -10.71 7.38 14.07
CA ASP A 8 -9.95 8.03 13.00
C ASP A 8 -10.22 9.53 13.07
N VAL A 9 -9.15 10.33 13.21
CA VAL A 9 -9.22 11.79 13.27
C VAL A 9 -8.68 12.45 11.99
N GLU A 10 -8.40 11.64 10.94
CA GLU A 10 -7.92 12.01 9.61
C GLU A 10 -6.85 13.11 9.57
N LYS A 11 -7.25 14.38 9.64
CA LYS A 11 -6.36 15.54 9.74
C LYS A 11 -6.60 16.24 11.07
N ALA A 12 -5.87 15.82 12.09
CA ALA A 12 -5.99 16.41 13.43
C ALA A 12 -5.43 17.84 13.54
N PHE A 13 -4.65 18.31 12.56
CA PHE A 13 -4.00 19.61 12.57
C PHE A 13 -4.01 20.25 11.18
N GLU A 14 -4.44 21.51 11.09
CA GLU A 14 -4.61 22.23 9.82
C GLU A 14 -3.33 22.34 8.99
N ASN A 15 -2.17 22.44 9.66
CA ASN A 15 -0.89 22.79 9.02
C ASN A 15 0.11 21.62 8.90
N VAL A 16 -0.28 20.39 9.23
CA VAL A 16 0.59 19.21 9.04
C VAL A 16 -0.13 18.07 8.33
N LYS A 17 0.63 17.29 7.54
CA LYS A 17 0.16 16.07 6.86
C LYS A 17 0.16 14.87 7.80
N LEU A 18 -0.27 15.06 9.05
CA LEU A 18 -0.27 14.02 10.07
C LEU A 18 -1.65 13.36 10.12
N LYS A 19 -1.68 12.06 9.82
CA LYS A 19 -2.86 11.21 10.09
C LYS A 19 -2.73 10.60 11.48
N GLN A 20 -3.81 10.64 12.24
CA GLN A 20 -3.83 10.12 13.61
C GLN A 20 -5.03 9.22 13.83
N VAL A 21 -4.86 8.26 14.74
CA VAL A 21 -5.91 7.39 15.24
C VAL A 21 -5.80 7.37 16.75
N VAL A 22 -6.92 7.53 17.44
CA VAL A 22 -7.01 7.44 18.91
C VAL A 22 -7.70 6.14 19.27
N PHE A 23 -7.21 5.41 20.27
CA PHE A 23 -7.87 4.22 20.77
C PHE A 23 -7.89 4.19 22.29
N VAL A 24 -8.92 3.53 22.84
CA VAL A 24 -9.06 3.32 24.27
C VAL A 24 -8.85 1.84 24.57
N TYR A 25 -7.82 1.54 25.33
CA TYR A 25 -7.45 0.18 25.74
C TYR A 25 -7.60 0.01 27.25
N SER A 26 -8.10 -1.15 27.69
CA SER A 26 -8.22 -1.53 29.09
C SER A 26 -7.68 -2.94 29.32
N LYS A 27 -6.79 -3.11 30.31
CA LYS A 27 -6.28 -4.43 30.71
C LYS A 27 -7.34 -5.33 31.35
N TYR A 28 -8.40 -4.73 31.89
CA TYR A 28 -9.38 -5.43 32.73
C TYR A 28 -10.73 -5.62 32.05
N ILE A 29 -11.03 -4.81 31.03
CA ILE A 29 -12.30 -4.86 30.32
C ILE A 29 -12.08 -5.59 29.00
N TYR A 30 -12.86 -6.66 28.82
CA TYR A 30 -12.97 -7.39 27.57
C TYR A 30 -14.32 -7.12 26.95
N THR A 31 -14.33 -6.82 25.66
CA THR A 31 -15.55 -6.65 24.88
C THR A 31 -15.56 -7.62 23.70
N ASP A 32 -16.74 -7.94 23.17
CA ASP A 32 -16.84 -8.69 21.90
C ASP A 32 -16.73 -7.76 20.68
N ASN A 33 -16.90 -6.46 20.90
CA ASN A 33 -16.88 -5.45 19.87
C ASN A 33 -16.18 -4.18 20.38
N TYR A 34 -15.58 -3.42 19.48
CA TYR A 34 -15.16 -2.04 19.74
C TYR A 34 -16.05 -1.06 18.96
N VAL A 35 -16.07 0.19 19.40
CA VAL A 35 -16.77 1.28 18.71
C VAL A 35 -15.75 2.01 17.83
N ALA A 36 -15.88 1.87 16.51
CA ALA A 36 -15.14 2.65 15.53
C ALA A 36 -15.85 3.99 15.28
N ARG A 37 -15.10 5.10 15.26
CA ARG A 37 -15.63 6.43 14.99
C ARG A 37 -14.77 7.18 13.98
N LYS A 38 -15.42 8.01 13.16
CA LYS A 38 -14.75 9.03 12.35
C LYS A 38 -15.02 10.38 12.97
N PHE A 39 -13.96 11.12 13.25
CA PHE A 39 -14.02 12.50 13.72
C PHE A 39 -13.50 13.42 12.62
N LEU A 40 -14.33 14.35 12.18
CA LEU A 40 -14.02 15.30 11.12
C LEU A 40 -14.69 16.63 11.46
N ASP A 41 -14.00 17.75 11.23
CA ASP A 41 -14.54 19.11 11.42
C ASP A 41 -15.19 19.34 12.79
N SER A 42 -14.54 18.83 13.84
CA SER A 42 -14.99 18.89 15.25
C SER A 42 -16.21 18.03 15.61
N GLU A 43 -16.64 17.13 14.73
CA GLU A 43 -17.81 16.28 14.94
C GLU A 43 -17.53 14.80 14.68
N PHE A 44 -18.28 13.92 15.36
CA PHE A 44 -18.28 12.50 15.05
C PHE A 44 -19.27 12.21 13.92
N ILE A 45 -18.77 12.18 12.68
CA ILE A 45 -19.60 11.99 11.48
C ILE A 45 -19.99 10.52 11.22
N ARG A 46 -19.33 9.57 11.90
CA ARG A 46 -19.62 8.14 11.77
C ARG A 46 -19.33 7.41 13.07
N THR A 47 -20.19 6.46 13.42
CA THR A 47 -20.00 5.54 14.54
C THR A 47 -20.50 4.15 14.14
N THR A 48 -19.68 3.13 14.31
CA THR A 48 -20.02 1.74 13.95
C THR A 48 -19.43 0.76 14.96
N LYS A 49 -20.21 -0.25 15.33
CA LYS A 49 -19.79 -1.29 16.27
C LYS A 49 -19.16 -2.43 15.48
N ILE A 50 -17.87 -2.66 15.70
CA ILE A 50 -17.09 -3.65 14.94
C ILE A 50 -16.84 -4.88 15.80
N PRO A 51 -17.23 -6.09 15.35
CA PRO A 51 -16.87 -7.33 16.03
C PRO A 51 -15.36 -7.56 16.06
N ASN A 52 -14.82 -7.93 17.21
CA ASN A 52 -13.39 -8.20 17.38
C ASN A 52 -12.88 -9.35 16.48
N GLY A 53 -13.76 -10.28 16.09
CA GLY A 53 -13.41 -11.33 15.12
C GLY A 53 -12.96 -10.79 13.75
N LEU A 54 -13.42 -9.59 13.35
CA LEU A 54 -13.00 -8.98 12.09
C LEU A 54 -11.54 -8.50 12.15
N VAL A 55 -11.05 -8.09 13.33
CA VAL A 55 -9.64 -7.69 13.50
C VAL A 55 -8.72 -8.86 13.19
N LEU A 56 -9.06 -10.06 13.67
CA LEU A 56 -8.31 -11.27 13.38
C LEU A 56 -8.41 -11.68 11.91
N LYS A 57 -9.62 -11.62 11.33
CA LYS A 57 -9.87 -11.97 9.92
C LYS A 57 -9.04 -11.11 8.96
N TYR A 58 -9.00 -9.80 9.18
CA TYR A 58 -8.34 -8.85 8.28
C TYR A 58 -6.95 -8.43 8.74
N ASN A 59 -6.49 -8.89 9.91
CA ASN A 59 -5.24 -8.48 10.54
C ASN A 59 -5.07 -6.95 10.62
N ALA A 60 -6.17 -6.25 10.87
CA ALA A 60 -6.24 -4.80 10.89
C ALA A 60 -7.38 -4.31 11.77
N TRP A 61 -7.17 -3.17 12.44
CA TRP A 61 -8.24 -2.44 13.12
C TRP A 61 -9.01 -1.62 12.09
N ILE A 62 -10.29 -1.93 11.94
CA ILE A 62 -11.17 -1.26 10.98
C ILE A 62 -11.73 0.00 11.60
N CYS A 63 -11.59 1.13 10.91
CA CYS A 63 -12.18 2.41 11.28
C CYS A 63 -12.83 3.05 10.05
N ASP A 64 -13.71 4.03 10.29
CA ASP A 64 -14.38 4.80 9.24
C ASP A 64 -15.06 3.89 8.18
N VAL A 65 -15.93 2.99 8.64
CA VAL A 65 -16.75 2.11 7.79
C VAL A 65 -18.21 2.12 8.25
N SER A 66 -19.17 1.99 7.34
CA SER A 66 -20.59 1.83 7.65
C SER A 66 -20.96 0.37 7.94
N GLN A 67 -22.17 0.15 8.48
CA GLN A 67 -22.69 -1.20 8.66
C GLN A 67 -22.94 -1.89 7.30
N GLU A 68 -23.42 -1.15 6.28
CA GLU A 68 -23.62 -1.72 4.94
C GLU A 68 -22.29 -2.19 4.33
N GLU A 69 -21.20 -1.43 4.49
CA GLU A 69 -19.87 -1.82 4.00
C GLU A 69 -19.35 -3.09 4.68
N LEU A 70 -19.61 -3.25 5.98
CA LEU A 70 -19.29 -4.48 6.70
C LEU A 70 -20.10 -5.66 6.19
N ASP A 71 -21.38 -5.46 5.87
CA ASP A 71 -22.24 -6.52 5.39
C ASP A 71 -21.88 -6.93 3.95
N ILE A 72 -21.48 -5.98 3.10
CA ILE A 72 -20.85 -6.26 1.80
C ILE A 72 -19.60 -7.11 2.01
N ALA A 73 -18.70 -6.72 2.94
CA ALA A 73 -17.46 -7.45 3.20
C ALA A 73 -17.70 -8.88 3.75
N LYS A 74 -18.79 -9.11 4.49
CA LYS A 74 -19.21 -10.45 4.92
C LYS A 74 -19.73 -11.30 3.76
N ASN A 75 -20.47 -10.68 2.83
CA ASN A 75 -21.06 -11.34 1.67
C ASN A 75 -20.04 -11.63 0.55
N LEU A 76 -18.88 -10.96 0.56
CA LEU A 76 -17.72 -11.32 -0.24
C LEU A 76 -17.11 -12.64 0.27
N ASN A 77 -17.85 -13.74 0.17
CA ASN A 77 -17.38 -15.09 0.45
C ASN A 77 -16.65 -15.62 -0.79
N VAL A 78 -15.51 -15.01 -1.11
CA VAL A 78 -14.68 -15.38 -2.26
C VAL A 78 -13.51 -16.20 -1.75
N GLU A 79 -13.41 -17.46 -2.16
CA GLU A 79 -12.17 -18.21 -2.06
C GLU A 79 -11.13 -17.50 -2.93
N CYS A 80 -10.17 -16.83 -2.30
CA CYS A 80 -9.10 -16.14 -3.01
C CYS A 80 -7.75 -16.53 -2.46
N VAL A 81 -6.79 -16.70 -3.36
CA VAL A 81 -5.40 -16.86 -3.00
C VAL A 81 -4.81 -15.48 -2.76
N TYR A 82 -4.36 -15.22 -1.54
CA TYR A 82 -3.73 -13.94 -1.23
C TYR A 82 -2.43 -13.76 -2.01
N MET A 83 -2.22 -12.56 -2.58
CA MET A 83 -0.97 -12.21 -3.29
C MET A 83 0.29 -12.55 -2.48
N ARG A 84 0.29 -12.28 -1.16
CA ARG A 84 1.43 -12.59 -0.27
C ARG A 84 1.77 -14.09 -0.17
N ALA A 85 0.84 -14.98 -0.51
CA ALA A 85 1.05 -16.42 -0.49
C ALA A 85 1.74 -16.94 -1.76
N ILE A 86 1.68 -16.17 -2.84
CA ILE A 86 2.21 -16.56 -4.16
C ILE A 86 3.31 -15.64 -4.68
N SER A 87 3.59 -14.55 -3.97
CA SER A 87 4.55 -13.53 -4.41
C SER A 87 5.32 -12.90 -3.26
N GLU A 88 6.50 -12.38 -3.60
CA GLU A 88 7.32 -11.55 -2.72
C GLU A 88 7.37 -10.12 -3.29
N THR A 89 7.13 -9.13 -2.43
CA THR A 89 7.19 -7.71 -2.81
C THR A 89 8.34 -7.01 -2.12
N LYS A 90 9.19 -6.32 -2.87
CA LYS A 90 10.23 -5.44 -2.33
C LYS A 90 10.15 -4.04 -2.89
N ARG A 91 10.41 -3.07 -2.02
CA ARG A 91 10.61 -1.68 -2.40
C ARG A 91 11.82 -1.56 -3.33
N GLY A 92 11.75 -0.60 -4.26
CA GLY A 92 12.86 -0.27 -5.16
C GLY A 92 14.05 0.34 -4.44
N VAL A 93 15.06 0.71 -5.23
CA VAL A 93 16.40 1.02 -4.69
C VAL A 93 16.52 2.47 -4.19
N GLY A 94 17.21 2.65 -3.06
CA GLY A 94 17.51 3.95 -2.46
C GLY A 94 18.66 4.71 -3.15
N LEU A 95 18.67 4.77 -4.49
CA LEU A 95 19.76 5.34 -5.29
C LEU A 95 19.45 6.73 -5.86
N GLN A 96 18.43 7.41 -5.33
CA GLN A 96 17.99 8.70 -5.85
C GLN A 96 19.10 9.76 -5.89
N LYS A 97 20.02 9.75 -4.92
CA LYS A 97 21.15 10.69 -4.84
C LYS A 97 22.18 10.54 -5.96
N TYR A 98 22.15 9.43 -6.70
CA TYR A 98 23.08 9.14 -7.81
C TYR A 98 22.47 9.40 -9.19
N LEU A 99 21.24 9.94 -9.26
CA LEU A 99 20.58 10.18 -10.53
C LEU A 99 21.16 11.40 -11.24
N SER A 100 21.39 11.25 -12.55
CA SER A 100 21.76 12.32 -13.47
C SER A 100 20.71 12.52 -14.57
N PRO A 101 20.69 13.67 -15.26
CA PRO A 101 19.81 13.91 -16.41
C PRO A 101 20.10 12.99 -17.61
N GLU A 102 21.35 12.50 -17.71
CA GLU A 102 21.84 11.62 -18.76
C GLU A 102 22.59 10.44 -18.14
N GLY A 103 22.62 9.29 -18.81
CA GLY A 103 23.36 8.13 -18.33
C GLY A 103 22.95 6.85 -19.05
N ASP A 104 23.43 5.72 -18.54
CA ASP A 104 23.29 4.43 -19.21
C ASP A 104 21.92 3.77 -18.95
N TYR A 105 21.39 3.89 -17.74
CA TYR A 105 20.21 3.13 -17.32
C TYR A 105 19.08 4.02 -16.82
N PRO A 106 17.91 4.01 -17.50
CA PRO A 106 16.77 4.80 -17.08
C PRO A 106 16.18 4.25 -15.78
N VAL A 107 15.80 5.17 -14.89
CA VAL A 107 15.17 4.85 -13.60
C VAL A 107 13.81 5.52 -13.49
N ILE A 108 12.84 4.81 -12.89
CA ILE A 108 11.51 5.33 -12.63
C ILE A 108 11.27 5.58 -11.13
N GLY A 109 10.44 6.57 -10.81
CA GLY A 109 9.82 6.72 -9.49
C GLY A 109 8.31 6.51 -9.58
N GLY A 110 7.63 6.58 -8.43
CA GLY A 110 6.17 6.40 -8.37
C GLY A 110 5.39 7.29 -9.34
N LYS A 111 5.85 8.54 -9.56
CA LYS A 111 5.22 9.50 -10.51
C LYS A 111 5.24 9.05 -11.97
N ASN A 112 6.12 8.12 -12.33
CA ASN A 112 6.26 7.63 -13.70
C ASN A 112 5.30 6.47 -13.99
N ILE A 113 4.63 5.93 -12.97
CA ILE A 113 3.74 4.77 -13.08
C ILE A 113 2.31 5.27 -13.28
N PHE A 114 1.61 4.67 -14.24
CA PHE A 114 0.17 4.82 -14.42
C PHE A 114 -0.47 3.43 -14.55
N ARG A 115 -1.79 3.38 -14.67
CA ARG A 115 -2.50 2.11 -14.79
C ARG A 115 -2.05 1.38 -16.06
N TYR A 116 -1.47 0.18 -15.90
CA TYR A 116 -0.98 -0.67 -16.99
C TYR A 116 0.20 -0.11 -17.79
N GLY A 117 0.93 0.88 -17.27
CA GLY A 117 2.19 1.28 -17.89
C GLY A 117 3.04 2.26 -17.10
N SER A 118 4.11 2.71 -17.74
CA SER A 118 4.98 3.77 -17.23
C SER A 118 5.36 4.75 -18.32
N LYS A 119 5.51 6.03 -17.98
CA LYS A 119 5.92 7.09 -18.91
C LYS A 119 7.05 7.93 -18.33
N GLY A 120 8.02 8.22 -19.20
CA GLY A 120 9.18 9.03 -18.88
C GLY A 120 10.13 8.35 -17.89
N VAL A 121 11.15 9.09 -17.49
CA VAL A 121 12.18 8.67 -16.54
C VAL A 121 12.29 9.70 -15.43
N LYS A 122 12.75 9.29 -14.26
CA LYS A 122 13.11 10.20 -13.16
C LYS A 122 14.56 10.68 -13.29
N GLY A 123 15.40 9.90 -13.96
CA GLY A 123 16.81 10.16 -14.22
C GLY A 123 17.50 8.88 -14.67
N TYR A 124 18.82 8.93 -14.75
CA TYR A 124 19.65 7.81 -15.17
C TYR A 124 20.69 7.46 -14.11
N LEU A 125 21.10 6.19 -14.09
CA LEU A 125 22.25 5.69 -13.33
C LEU A 125 23.37 5.30 -14.29
N SER A 126 24.62 5.50 -13.86
CA SER A 126 25.79 5.02 -14.57
C SER A 126 26.04 3.53 -14.35
N LYS A 127 26.81 2.91 -15.24
CA LYS A 127 27.27 1.51 -15.12
C LYS A 127 28.01 1.23 -13.80
N GLU A 128 28.81 2.17 -13.31
CA GLU A 128 29.61 2.00 -12.09
C GLU A 128 28.70 1.81 -10.87
N ILE A 129 27.65 2.64 -10.76
CA ILE A 129 26.70 2.55 -9.65
C ILE A 129 25.98 1.19 -9.67
N LEU A 130 25.50 0.74 -10.82
CA LEU A 130 24.84 -0.56 -10.91
C LEU A 130 25.76 -1.74 -10.57
N LYS A 131 27.03 -1.68 -11.00
CA LYS A 131 28.02 -2.71 -10.63
C LYS A 131 28.20 -2.77 -9.11
N SER A 132 28.30 -1.62 -8.45
CA SER A 132 28.46 -1.54 -7.00
C SER A 132 27.22 -2.00 -6.22
N GLU A 133 26.03 -1.92 -6.84
CA GLU A 133 24.74 -2.22 -6.20
C GLU A 133 24.08 -3.50 -6.72
N ARG A 134 24.86 -4.37 -7.38
CA ARG A 134 24.36 -5.57 -8.08
C ARG A 134 23.52 -6.49 -7.19
N SER A 135 23.94 -6.70 -5.94
CA SER A 135 23.22 -7.55 -4.99
C SER A 135 21.84 -6.98 -4.63
N LYS A 136 21.72 -5.66 -4.49
CA LYS A 136 20.44 -4.98 -4.22
C LYS A 136 19.51 -5.03 -5.44
N LEU A 137 20.08 -5.00 -6.65
CA LEU A 137 19.33 -5.02 -7.90
C LEU A 137 18.95 -6.43 -8.36
N ALA A 138 19.62 -7.47 -7.87
CA ALA A 138 19.38 -8.85 -8.30
C ALA A 138 17.90 -9.26 -8.16
N PHE A 139 17.23 -8.82 -7.09
CA PHE A 139 15.80 -9.08 -6.92
C PHE A 139 14.95 -8.37 -7.97
N THR A 140 15.26 -7.11 -8.30
CA THR A 140 14.43 -6.29 -9.19
C THR A 140 14.74 -6.51 -10.68
N GLN A 141 15.87 -7.13 -11.03
CA GLN A 141 16.28 -7.35 -12.41
C GLN A 141 15.74 -8.66 -13.02
N GLN A 142 14.42 -8.84 -12.96
CA GLN A 142 13.71 -9.98 -13.54
C GLN A 142 12.25 -9.60 -13.81
N PRO A 143 11.49 -10.39 -14.61
CA PRO A 143 10.09 -10.11 -14.87
C PRO A 143 9.28 -9.97 -13.59
N LYS A 144 8.48 -8.91 -13.49
CA LYS A 144 7.85 -8.50 -12.22
C LYS A 144 6.67 -7.57 -12.45
N ILE A 145 5.77 -7.51 -11.48
CA ILE A 145 4.76 -6.45 -11.39
C ILE A 145 5.37 -5.25 -10.68
N ILE A 146 5.25 -4.08 -11.30
CA ILE A 146 5.72 -2.81 -10.76
C ILE A 146 4.52 -1.99 -10.32
N SER A 147 4.52 -1.48 -9.09
CA SER A 147 3.45 -0.64 -8.56
C SER A 147 3.97 0.58 -7.80
N GLN A 148 3.16 1.62 -7.67
CA GLN A 148 3.50 2.82 -6.89
C GLN A 148 3.48 2.56 -5.38
N ASP A 149 4.38 3.20 -4.62
CA ASP A 149 4.32 3.33 -3.16
C ASP A 149 4.02 4.79 -2.77
N PRO A 150 2.97 5.11 -1.97
CA PRO A 150 1.90 4.25 -1.43
C PRO A 150 0.69 4.11 -2.36
N VAL A 151 -0.24 3.22 -2.00
CA VAL A 151 -1.56 3.12 -2.63
C VAL A 151 -2.28 4.47 -2.56
N ALA A 152 -2.75 4.97 -3.71
CA ALA A 152 -3.35 6.29 -3.79
C ALA A 152 -4.78 6.27 -3.24
N HIS A 153 -5.04 7.10 -2.23
CA HIS A 153 -6.40 7.40 -1.79
C HIS A 153 -6.87 8.67 -2.49
N ILE A 154 -7.69 8.51 -3.52
CA ILE A 154 -8.18 9.62 -4.36
C ILE A 154 -9.52 10.08 -3.79
N GLN A 155 -9.64 11.36 -3.46
CA GLN A 155 -10.87 11.93 -2.90
C GLN A 155 -11.85 12.45 -3.95
N ASN A 156 -11.37 12.82 -5.16
CA ASN A 156 -12.16 13.48 -6.20
C ASN A 156 -12.12 12.73 -7.55
N PRO A 157 -13.20 12.73 -8.36
CA PRO A 157 -14.55 13.24 -8.05
C PRO A 157 -15.33 12.37 -7.05
N THR A 158 -14.83 11.17 -6.76
CA THR A 158 -15.44 10.25 -5.79
C THR A 158 -14.33 9.51 -5.05
N PRO A 159 -14.42 9.37 -3.71
CA PRO A 159 -13.47 8.62 -2.91
C PRO A 159 -13.24 7.22 -3.44
N ARG A 160 -11.98 6.87 -3.70
CA ARG A 160 -11.59 5.52 -4.11
C ARG A 160 -10.13 5.22 -3.79
N ILE A 161 -9.86 3.94 -3.59
CA ILE A 161 -8.51 3.40 -3.52
C ILE A 161 -8.08 3.04 -4.96
N MET A 162 -6.90 3.51 -5.37
CA MET A 162 -6.32 3.18 -6.67
C MET A 162 -4.96 2.51 -6.50
N ILE A 163 -4.84 1.30 -7.02
CA ILE A 163 -3.57 0.60 -7.18
C ILE A 163 -3.10 0.83 -8.61
N THR A 164 -2.02 1.60 -8.75
CA THR A 164 -1.36 1.84 -10.04
C THR A 164 -0.22 0.84 -10.21
N SER A 165 -0.36 -0.03 -11.20
CA SER A 165 0.63 -1.07 -11.48
C SER A 165 0.66 -1.49 -12.94
N PHE A 166 1.75 -2.12 -13.35
CA PHE A 166 1.92 -2.72 -14.67
C PHE A 166 2.93 -3.88 -14.61
N PHE A 167 2.92 -4.74 -15.62
CA PHE A 167 3.85 -5.85 -15.73
C PHE A 167 5.09 -5.45 -16.54
N ASP A 168 6.27 -5.58 -15.96
CA ASP A 168 7.56 -5.49 -16.65
C ASP A 168 8.00 -6.88 -17.09
N SER A 169 7.67 -7.25 -18.33
CA SER A 169 8.07 -8.53 -18.91
C SER A 169 9.57 -8.61 -19.23
N THR A 170 10.25 -7.47 -19.32
CA THR A 170 11.69 -7.42 -19.66
C THR A 170 12.57 -7.67 -18.46
N GLY A 171 12.06 -7.34 -17.26
CA GLY A 171 12.82 -7.32 -16.02
C GLY A 171 13.89 -6.24 -15.93
N LYS A 172 13.99 -5.33 -16.90
CA LYS A 172 15.08 -4.34 -16.98
C LYS A 172 14.75 -3.03 -16.26
N ILE A 173 13.50 -2.80 -15.90
CA ILE A 173 13.09 -1.52 -15.29
C ILE A 173 13.59 -1.44 -13.85
N ILE A 174 14.30 -0.35 -13.55
CA ILE A 174 14.80 -0.03 -12.22
C ILE A 174 13.88 1.02 -11.58
N GLY A 175 13.25 0.65 -10.47
CA GLY A 175 12.43 1.55 -9.65
C GLY A 175 13.18 2.04 -8.42
N LEU A 176 12.92 3.30 -8.02
CA LEU A 176 13.38 3.85 -6.73
C LEU A 176 12.51 3.37 -5.55
N ASP A 177 12.83 3.86 -4.36
CA ASP A 177 12.10 3.66 -3.10
C ASP A 177 10.59 4.00 -3.11
N THR A 178 10.13 4.76 -4.10
CA THR A 178 8.70 5.08 -4.34
C THR A 178 7.99 4.06 -5.23
N VAL A 179 8.62 2.93 -5.50
CA VAL A 179 8.16 1.86 -6.39
C VAL A 179 8.24 0.53 -5.64
N GLN A 180 7.23 -0.31 -5.81
CA GLN A 180 7.20 -1.68 -5.31
C GLN A 180 7.39 -2.66 -6.49
N ASN A 181 8.15 -3.72 -6.23
CA ASN A 181 8.49 -4.78 -7.18
C ASN A 181 7.94 -6.10 -6.64
N THR A 182 6.91 -6.64 -7.28
CA THR A 182 6.23 -7.86 -6.86
C THR A 182 6.56 -8.98 -7.83
N ILE A 183 7.08 -10.09 -7.28
CA ILE A 183 7.59 -11.23 -8.04
C ILE A 183 6.84 -12.47 -7.62
N VAL A 184 6.25 -13.18 -8.57
CA VAL A 184 5.57 -14.45 -8.31
C VAL A 184 6.64 -15.49 -7.95
N THR A 185 6.51 -16.10 -6.77
CA THR A 185 7.45 -17.09 -6.22
C THR A 185 6.87 -18.50 -6.19
N ASN A 186 5.54 -18.63 -6.26
CA ASN A 186 4.88 -19.91 -6.38
C ASN A 186 4.84 -20.37 -7.85
N LYS A 187 5.32 -21.58 -8.13
CA LYS A 187 5.44 -22.17 -9.48
C LYS A 187 4.09 -22.53 -10.11
N GLU A 188 3.02 -22.63 -9.32
CA GLU A 188 1.66 -22.91 -9.79
C GLU A 188 0.98 -21.66 -10.36
N PHE A 189 1.61 -20.49 -10.22
CA PHE A 189 1.10 -19.21 -10.66
C PHE A 189 2.10 -18.57 -11.63
N ASP A 190 1.58 -17.80 -12.57
CA ASP A 190 2.39 -16.93 -13.41
C ASP A 190 1.79 -15.51 -13.44
N TYR A 191 2.32 -14.66 -14.32
CA TYR A 191 1.85 -13.29 -14.49
C TYR A 191 0.68 -13.16 -15.50
N LYS A 192 0.17 -14.28 -16.03
CA LYS A 192 -0.81 -14.35 -17.12
C LYS A 192 -2.17 -14.86 -16.68
#